data_AF-A0A8J6S0B5-F1
#
_entry.id   AF-A0A8J6S0B5-F1
#
_cell.length_a   1.000
_cell.length_b   1.000
_cell.length_c   1.000
_cell.angle_alpha   90.00
_cell.angle_beta   90.00
_cell.angle_gamma   90.00
#
_symmetry.space_group_name_H-M   'P 1'
#
loop_
_entity.id
_entity.type
_entity.pdbx_description
1 polymer ?
#
loop_
_entity_poly.entity_id
_entity_poly.type
_entity_poly.pdbx_seq_one_letter_code
_entity_poly.pdbx_strand_id
1 'polypeptide(L)'
;MPELPTSSYKKDRKYALASPNQIMNHPDIFLWELEERFLNIVENYIGVPVAYHGVSVRRDMLDGEQVGTRQWHIDIEDRRMVKVIVYFNDVNDEGGPYHLTVRARNS
;
A
#
# COMPACT_ATOMS: atom_id res chain seq x y z
N MET A 1 -12.63 -15.43 14.36
CA MET A 1 -11.99 -15.03 13.08
C MET A 1 -12.35 -16.08 12.04
N PRO A 2 -12.95 -15.72 10.90
CA PRO A 2 -13.12 -16.68 9.82
C PRO A 2 -11.75 -17.01 9.20
N GLU A 3 -11.50 -18.28 8.93
CA GLU A 3 -10.28 -18.74 8.27
C GLU A 3 -10.26 -18.23 6.82
N LEU A 4 -9.19 -17.51 6.46
CA LEU A 4 -9.01 -17.01 5.10
C LEU A 4 -8.41 -18.10 4.21
N PRO A 5 -8.79 -18.15 2.91
CA PRO A 5 -8.20 -19.10 1.99
C PRO A 5 -6.69 -18.88 1.89
N THR A 6 -5.93 -19.96 1.98
CA THR A 6 -4.49 -20.02 1.69
C THR A 6 -4.22 -19.51 0.27
N SER A 7 -4.02 -18.20 0.16
CA SER A 7 -3.49 -17.55 -1.04
C SER A 7 -2.14 -18.16 -1.36
N SER A 8 -1.91 -18.44 -2.65
CA SER A 8 -0.73 -19.12 -3.21
C SER A 8 0.56 -18.73 -2.49
N TYR A 9 1.02 -19.59 -1.58
CA TYR A 9 2.31 -19.47 -0.92
C TYR A 9 3.39 -19.69 -1.99
N LYS A 10 3.80 -18.63 -2.70
CA LYS A 10 5.01 -18.67 -3.51
C LYS A 10 6.17 -18.53 -2.55
N LYS A 11 6.96 -19.60 -2.45
CA LYS A 11 8.11 -19.80 -1.54
C LYS A 11 9.14 -18.66 -1.52
N ASP A 12 9.12 -17.75 -2.51
CA ASP A 12 10.02 -16.59 -2.62
C ASP A 12 9.40 -15.23 -2.22
N ARG A 13 8.12 -15.16 -1.85
CA ARG A 13 7.47 -13.89 -1.45
C ARG A 13 7.25 -13.86 0.06
N LYS A 14 7.99 -12.98 0.75
CA LYS A 14 7.90 -12.72 2.21
C LYS A 14 6.62 -11.98 2.64
N TYR A 15 5.60 -12.04 1.79
CA TYR A 15 4.32 -11.39 1.98
C TYR A 15 3.23 -12.15 1.21
N ALA A 16 2.02 -12.13 1.75
CA ALA A 16 0.82 -12.62 1.07
C ALA A 16 0.09 -11.46 0.40
N LEU A 17 -0.37 -11.66 -0.84
CA LEU A 17 -1.26 -10.73 -1.54
C LEU A 17 -2.66 -11.32 -1.61
N ALA A 18 -3.66 -10.48 -1.42
CA ALA A 18 -5.03 -10.82 -1.77
C ALA A 18 -5.16 -10.90 -3.29
N SER A 19 -5.89 -11.92 -3.77
CA SER A 19 -6.26 -12.00 -5.19
C SER A 19 -7.38 -11.00 -5.52
N PRO A 20 -7.57 -10.64 -6.81
CA PRO A 20 -8.68 -9.77 -7.23
C PRO A 20 -10.04 -10.27 -6.73
N ASN A 21 -10.34 -11.57 -6.80
CA ASN A 21 -11.60 -12.12 -6.28
C ASN A 21 -11.75 -11.92 -4.77
N GLN A 22 -10.67 -12.03 -3.99
CA GLN A 22 -10.73 -11.78 -2.55
C GLN A 22 -11.00 -10.31 -2.23
N ILE A 23 -10.41 -9.39 -3.01
CA ILE A 23 -10.66 -7.95 -2.90
C ILE A 23 -12.12 -7.64 -3.29
N MET A 24 -12.62 -8.23 -4.38
CA MET A 24 -13.99 -8.02 -4.87
C MET A 24 -15.07 -8.52 -3.91
N ASN A 25 -14.75 -9.42 -2.97
CA ASN A 25 -15.66 -9.79 -1.88
C ASN A 25 -15.83 -8.70 -0.82
N HIS A 26 -15.00 -7.64 -0.87
CA HIS A 26 -15.04 -6.48 0.02
C HIS A 26 -15.04 -5.17 -0.79
N PRO A 27 -16.11 -4.93 -1.58
CA PRO A 27 -16.17 -3.77 -2.48
C PRO A 27 -16.12 -2.44 -1.71
N ASP A 28 -16.51 -2.43 -0.44
CA ASP A 28 -16.49 -1.24 0.41
C ASP A 28 -15.10 -0.64 0.55
N ILE A 29 -14.03 -1.45 0.52
CA ILE A 29 -12.65 -0.95 0.56
C ILE A 29 -12.35 -0.12 -0.69
N PHE A 30 -12.75 -0.63 -1.86
CA PHE A 30 -12.59 0.06 -3.13
C PHE A 30 -13.46 1.32 -3.20
N LEU A 31 -14.72 1.24 -2.76
CA LEU A 31 -15.64 2.37 -2.77
C LEU A 31 -15.21 3.48 -1.81
N TRP A 32 -14.67 3.12 -0.64
CA TRP A 32 -14.16 4.08 0.34
C TRP A 32 -13.02 4.95 -0.21
N GLU A 33 -12.12 4.38 -1.01
CA GLU A 33 -11.03 5.14 -1.64
C GLU A 33 -11.53 6.08 -2.74
N LEU A 34 -12.74 5.86 -3.27
CA LEU A 34 -13.40 6.71 -4.28
C LEU A 34 -14.32 7.77 -3.68
N GLU A 35 -14.40 7.88 -2.36
CA GLU A 35 -15.15 8.93 -1.70
C GLU A 35 -14.64 10.31 -2.12
N GLU A 36 -15.58 11.25 -2.34
CA GLU A 36 -15.28 12.58 -2.88
C GLU A 36 -14.22 13.31 -2.06
N ARG A 37 -14.22 13.12 -0.73
CA ARG A 37 -13.22 13.71 0.16
C ARG A 37 -11.80 13.23 -0.15
N PHE A 38 -11.61 11.93 -0.44
CA PHE A 38 -10.29 11.39 -0.78
C PHE A 38 -9.84 11.91 -2.14
N LEU A 39 -10.71 11.84 -3.13
CA LEU A 39 -10.43 12.37 -4.47
C LEU A 39 -10.05 13.85 -4.40
N ASN A 40 -10.81 14.67 -3.67
CA ASN A 40 -10.51 16.08 -3.48
C ASN A 40 -9.12 16.32 -2.88
N ILE A 41 -8.71 15.54 -1.87
CA ILE A 41 -7.36 15.69 -1.28
C ILE A 41 -6.28 15.37 -2.30
N VAL A 42 -6.42 14.27 -3.03
CA VAL A 42 -5.41 13.78 -3.98
C VAL A 42 -5.34 14.70 -5.21
N GLU A 43 -6.48 15.11 -5.77
CA GLU A 43 -6.55 16.04 -6.91
C GLU A 43 -6.00 17.42 -6.57
N ASN A 44 -6.28 17.95 -5.38
CA ASN A 44 -5.68 19.21 -4.94
C ASN A 44 -4.16 19.11 -4.74
N TYR A 45 -3.66 17.96 -4.28
CA TYR A 45 -2.22 17.73 -4.14
C TYR A 45 -1.50 17.60 -5.49
N ILE A 46 -2.10 16.86 -6.43
CA ILE A 46 -1.53 16.63 -7.77
C ILE A 46 -1.75 17.84 -8.71
N GLY A 47 -2.85 18.57 -8.54
CA GLY A 47 -3.23 19.76 -9.30
C GLY A 47 -4.01 19.49 -10.60
N VAL A 48 -4.44 18.24 -10.84
CA VAL A 48 -5.25 17.84 -12.01
C VAL A 48 -6.22 16.72 -11.61
N PRO A 49 -7.27 16.43 -12.40
CA PRO A 49 -8.11 15.25 -12.20
C PRO A 49 -7.28 13.97 -12.18
N VAL A 50 -7.62 13.05 -11.29
CA VAL A 50 -6.82 11.83 -11.06
C VAL A 50 -7.53 10.58 -11.55
N ALA A 51 -6.75 9.61 -12.02
CA ALA A 51 -7.24 8.28 -12.32
C ALA A 51 -6.92 7.34 -11.15
N TYR A 52 -7.92 6.61 -10.69
CA TYR A 52 -7.71 5.60 -9.66
C TYR A 52 -7.03 4.36 -10.25
N HIS A 53 -5.86 4.01 -9.73
CA HIS A 53 -5.03 2.91 -10.23
C HIS A 53 -5.43 1.52 -9.72
N GLY A 54 -6.10 1.44 -8.56
CA GLY A 54 -6.46 0.18 -7.93
C GLY A 54 -5.99 0.07 -6.48
N VAL A 55 -6.53 -0.94 -5.79
CA VAL A 55 -6.16 -1.31 -4.41
C VAL A 55 -5.32 -2.58 -4.43
N SER A 56 -4.35 -2.65 -3.53
CA SER A 56 -3.59 -3.86 -3.24
C SER A 56 -3.64 -4.14 -1.74
N VAL A 57 -4.10 -5.33 -1.37
CA VAL A 57 -4.09 -5.78 0.03
C VAL A 57 -2.95 -6.77 0.21
N ARG A 58 -2.01 -6.39 1.06
CA ARG A 58 -0.80 -7.16 1.37
C ARG A 58 -0.71 -7.42 2.85
N ARG A 59 -0.29 -8.63 3.22
CA ARG A 59 0.18 -8.97 4.56
C ARG A 59 1.66 -9.27 4.52
N ASP A 60 2.45 -8.46 5.22
CA ASP A 60 3.86 -8.72 5.43
C ASP A 60 4.10 -9.69 6.58
N MET A 61 5.07 -10.58 6.40
CA MET A 61 5.57 -11.44 7.48
C MET A 61 6.84 -10.81 8.04
N LEU A 62 6.86 -10.61 9.37
CA LEU A 62 8.01 -10.09 10.10
C LEU A 62 9.04 -11.20 10.28
N ASP A 63 9.98 -11.30 9.34
CA ASP A 63 11.10 -12.24 9.38
C ASP A 63 12.45 -11.55 9.65
N GLY A 64 12.43 -10.23 9.91
CA GLY A 64 13.62 -9.43 10.22
C GLY A 64 14.54 -9.14 9.03
N GLU A 65 14.22 -9.61 7.82
CA GLU A 65 15.08 -9.42 6.65
C GLU A 65 14.64 -8.24 5.77
N GLN A 66 15.62 -7.40 5.36
CA GLN A 66 15.41 -6.28 4.44
C GLN A 66 15.70 -6.68 2.99
N VAL A 67 14.71 -7.27 2.30
CA VAL A 67 14.83 -7.69 0.89
C VAL A 67 13.81 -6.95 0.02
N GLY A 68 14.21 -6.58 -1.21
CA GLY A 68 13.32 -5.97 -2.20
C GLY A 68 12.78 -4.61 -1.76
N THR A 69 11.45 -4.47 -1.70
CA THR A 69 10.76 -3.22 -1.33
C THR A 69 11.05 -2.73 0.10
N ARG A 70 11.72 -3.54 0.93
CA ARG A 70 12.17 -3.15 2.28
C ARG A 70 13.50 -2.39 2.28
N GLN A 71 14.19 -2.32 1.14
CA GLN A 71 15.39 -1.51 0.98
C GLN A 71 14.99 -0.06 0.68
N TRP A 72 15.84 0.90 1.06
CA TRP A 72 15.65 2.29 0.67
C TRP A 72 15.73 2.44 -0.84
N HIS A 73 14.64 2.89 -1.46
CA HIS A 73 14.56 3.16 -2.89
C HIS A 73 13.60 4.31 -3.16
N ILE A 74 13.69 4.87 -4.36
CA ILE A 74 12.71 5.80 -4.90
C ILE A 74 11.93 5.03 -5.94
N ASP A 75 10.61 4.98 -5.80
CA ASP A 75 9.74 4.45 -6.84
C ASP A 75 9.74 5.43 -8.03
N ILE A 76 10.43 5.05 -9.11
CA ILE A 76 10.59 5.88 -10.32
C ILE A 76 9.23 6.15 -10.99
N GLU A 77 8.25 5.27 -10.79
CA GLU A 77 6.88 5.39 -11.30
C GLU A 77 6.08 6.51 -10.59
N ASP A 78 6.52 7.00 -9.42
CA ASP A 78 5.70 7.84 -8.54
C ASP A 78 5.73 9.34 -8.83
N ARG A 79 6.34 9.78 -9.94
CA ARG A 79 6.53 11.22 -10.21
C ARG A 79 5.23 12.04 -10.23
N ARG A 80 4.08 11.40 -10.43
CA ARG A 80 2.73 12.00 -10.33
C ARG A 80 1.70 11.02 -9.76
N MET A 81 2.10 10.24 -8.75
CA MET A 81 1.23 9.28 -8.09
C MET A 81 1.14 9.61 -6.60
N VAL A 82 -0.03 9.39 -6.02
CA VAL A 82 -0.21 9.35 -4.57
C VAL A 82 -0.57 7.92 -4.18
N LYS A 83 0.20 7.36 -3.25
CA LYS A 83 -0.07 6.06 -2.63
C LYS A 83 -0.62 6.30 -1.22
N VAL A 84 -1.78 5.72 -0.93
CA VAL A 84 -2.35 5.70 0.42
C VAL A 84 -2.08 4.32 1.00
N ILE A 85 -1.42 4.27 2.17
CA ILE A 85 -1.11 3.02 2.87
C ILE A 85 -1.88 3.00 4.17
N VAL A 86 -2.81 2.04 4.29
CA VAL A 86 -3.63 1.83 5.50
C VAL A 86 -3.16 0.56 6.19
N TYR A 87 -2.81 0.67 7.46
CA TYR A 87 -2.47 -0.47 8.30
C TYR A 87 -3.72 -0.99 9.01
N PHE A 88 -3.99 -2.28 8.87
CA PHE A 88 -5.11 -2.95 9.57
C PHE A 88 -4.75 -3.50 10.95
N ASN A 89 -3.50 -3.33 11.38
CA ASN A 89 -3.03 -3.65 12.72
C ASN A 89 -2.33 -2.44 13.30
N ASP A 90 -2.21 -2.41 14.63
CA ASP A 90 -1.43 -1.38 15.31
C ASP A 90 0.01 -1.37 14.78
N VAL A 91 0.47 -0.16 14.47
CA VAL A 91 1.82 0.09 13.98
C VAL A 91 2.67 0.53 15.16
N ASN A 92 3.72 -0.23 15.46
CA ASN A 92 4.75 0.11 16.44
C ASN A 92 6.13 0.00 15.78
N ASP A 93 7.17 0.45 16.48
CA ASP A 93 8.54 0.48 15.94
C ASP A 93 9.08 -0.92 15.58
N GLU A 94 8.56 -1.97 16.21
CA GLU A 94 8.96 -3.37 15.97
C GLU A 94 8.20 -4.01 14.79
N GLY A 95 7.07 -3.44 14.39
CA GLY A 95 6.16 -3.96 13.36
C GLY A 95 6.54 -3.60 11.93
N GLY A 96 7.69 -2.95 11.72
CA GLY A 96 8.18 -2.53 10.42
C GLY A 96 7.31 -1.43 9.77
N PRO A 97 7.14 -0.26 10.40
CA PRO A 97 6.40 0.86 9.81
C PRO A 97 7.02 1.31 8.49
N TYR A 98 6.22 1.96 7.65
CA TYR A 98 6.74 2.62 6.45
C TYR A 98 7.65 3.78 6.87
N HIS A 99 8.85 3.82 6.30
CA HIS A 99 9.81 4.89 6.54
C HIS A 99 9.92 5.78 5.30
N LEU A 100 9.75 7.09 5.51
CA LEU A 100 9.94 8.12 4.51
C LEU A 100 11.20 8.92 4.84
N THR A 101 12.00 9.23 3.84
CA THR A 101 13.06 10.24 3.94
C THR A 101 12.81 11.37 2.95
N VAL A 102 13.09 12.60 3.35
CA VAL A 102 13.00 13.77 2.47
C VAL A 102 14.34 13.99 1.78
N ARG A 103 14.32 14.21 0.47
CA ARG A 103 15.52 14.63 -0.23
C ARG A 103 15.89 16.03 0.26
N ALA A 104 17.11 16.19 0.77
CA ALA A 104 17.63 17.50 1.12
C ALA A 104 17.57 18.42 -0.12
N ARG A 105 16.97 19.60 0.02
CA ARG A 105 17.07 20.64 -1.01
C ARG A 105 18.49 21.16 -0.95
N ASN A 106 19.28 20.89 -1.99
CA ASN A 106 20.51 21.63 -2.21
C ASN A 106 20.09 23.07 -2.54
N SER A 107 20.30 23.97 -1.58
CA SER A 107 20.22 25.43 -1.73
C SER A 107 21.29 25.93 -2.68
#